data_AF-A0A7C6S7D3-F1
#
_entry.id   AF-A0A7C6S7D3-F1
#
_cell.length_a   1.000
_cell.length_b   1.000
_cell.length_c   1.000
_cell.angle_alpha   90.00
_cell.angle_beta   90.00
_cell.angle_gamma   90.00
#
_symmetry.space_group_name_H-M   'P 1'
#
loop_
_entity.id
_entity.type
_entity.pdbx_description
1 polymer ?
#
loop_
_entity_poly.entity_id
_entity_poly.type
_entity_poly.pdbx_seq_one_letter_code
_entity_poly.pdbx_strand_id
1 'polypeptide(L)'
;MPETHTFQKTLPLPPLTSIIGLLGAAMGLSYAESSKFYYSNHLKVGVIGTSQSRVNDLWKYQKIKSKETVSAVLTREILFGLDLELFIAAESEEIVNDIKEAVLDPCYALTAGCSDDLLKIRRVDPVMPINPEPLYNFSNTILPGDQSNNYESDIDIDKIPLLKEIYTPRVYLLPVEFDITSKGRRVRRREPFTFIDIPVKLIKPVLGLKFGEKSVALL
;
A
#
# COMPACT_ATOMS: atom_id res chain seq x y z
N MET A 1 -10.40 2.94 2.91
CA MET A 1 -11.56 3.56 3.62
C MET A 1 -12.65 2.52 3.68
N PRO A 2 -13.33 2.29 4.82
CA PRO A 2 -14.57 1.52 4.83
C PRO A 2 -15.64 2.29 4.06
N GLU A 3 -16.26 1.66 3.08
CA GLU A 3 -17.39 2.22 2.32
C GLU A 3 -18.70 2.16 3.13
N THR A 4 -18.75 1.35 4.18
CA THR A 4 -19.93 1.17 5.04
C THR A 4 -19.54 0.95 6.50
N HIS A 5 -20.44 1.26 7.44
CA HIS A 5 -20.21 1.08 8.87
C HIS A 5 -20.23 -0.39 9.33
N THR A 6 -20.70 -1.32 8.48
CA THR A 6 -20.88 -2.74 8.78
C THR A 6 -19.94 -3.64 7.98
N PHE A 7 -19.31 -3.13 6.92
CA PHE A 7 -18.37 -3.87 6.10
C PHE A 7 -17.11 -3.06 5.78
N GLN A 8 -15.97 -3.59 6.21
CA GLN A 8 -14.64 -3.02 5.98
C GLN A 8 -13.89 -3.85 4.95
N LYS A 9 -13.88 -3.39 3.70
CA LYS A 9 -13.07 -3.98 2.62
C LYS A 9 -11.59 -3.72 2.83
N THR A 10 -10.77 -4.65 2.34
CA THR A 10 -9.31 -4.46 2.24
C THR A 10 -8.87 -4.28 0.79
N LEU A 11 -7.78 -3.54 0.58
CA LEU A 11 -7.14 -3.43 -0.74
C LEU A 11 -6.14 -4.59 -0.90
N PRO A 12 -5.82 -5.02 -2.13
CA PRO A 12 -4.89 -6.13 -2.34
C PRO A 12 -3.43 -5.78 -1.96
N LEU A 13 -3.09 -4.49 -1.98
CA LEU A 13 -1.81 -3.94 -1.53
C LEU A 13 -2.06 -2.65 -0.71
N PRO A 14 -1.11 -2.23 0.14
CA PRO A 14 -1.26 -0.99 0.89
C PRO A 14 -1.34 0.23 -0.07
N PRO A 15 -2.36 1.09 0.06
CA PRO A 15 -2.41 2.32 -0.72
C PRO A 15 -1.29 3.29 -0.31
N LEU A 16 -0.95 4.24 -1.18
CA LEU A 16 0.08 5.26 -0.92
C LEU A 16 -0.06 5.92 0.46
N THR A 17 -1.30 6.26 0.85
CA THR A 17 -1.57 6.90 2.15
C THR A 17 -1.30 6.00 3.36
N SER A 18 -1.43 4.68 3.20
CA SER A 18 -1.03 3.71 4.23
C SER A 18 0.49 3.60 4.31
N ILE A 19 1.20 3.64 3.18
CA ILE A 19 2.67 3.64 3.14
C ILE A 19 3.22 4.90 3.81
N ILE A 20 2.68 6.08 3.47
CA ILE A 20 3.05 7.36 4.13
C ILE A 20 2.82 7.28 5.64
N GLY A 21 1.69 6.72 6.09
CA GLY A 21 1.41 6.53 7.51
C GLY A 21 2.37 5.56 8.20
N LEU A 22 2.78 4.49 7.51
CA LEU A 22 3.75 3.52 8.00
C LEU A 22 5.13 4.14 8.18
N LEU A 23 5.62 4.90 7.20
CA LEU A 23 6.87 5.64 7.31
C LEU A 23 6.80 6.69 8.43
N GLY A 24 5.66 7.36 8.55
CA GLY A 24 5.35 8.25 9.66
C GLY A 24 5.48 7.59 11.03
N ALA A 25 4.89 6.41 11.17
CA ALA A 25 4.96 5.63 12.41
C ALA A 25 6.40 5.23 12.76
N ALA A 26 7.21 4.82 11.77
CA ALA A 26 8.63 4.54 11.95
C ALA A 26 9.37 5.78 12.47
N MET A 27 9.15 6.93 11.83
CA MET A 27 9.83 8.20 12.14
C MET A 27 9.25 8.97 13.34
N GLY A 28 8.18 8.48 13.98
CA GLY A 28 7.52 9.17 15.09
C GLY A 28 6.68 10.38 14.68
N LEU A 29 6.32 10.51 13.41
CA LEU A 29 5.58 11.64 12.85
C LEU A 29 4.06 11.41 12.93
N SER A 30 3.28 12.48 13.16
CA SER A 30 1.84 12.44 12.91
C SER A 30 1.55 12.27 11.41
N TYR A 31 0.32 11.87 11.05
CA TYR A 31 -0.05 11.74 9.64
C TYR A 31 0.14 13.06 8.86
N ALA A 32 -0.11 14.21 9.50
CA ALA A 32 0.07 15.53 8.91
C ALA A 32 1.54 15.77 8.53
N GLU A 33 2.43 15.51 9.47
CA GLU A 33 3.87 15.68 9.33
C GLU A 33 4.43 14.67 8.33
N SER A 34 3.96 13.42 8.36
CA SER A 34 4.36 12.36 7.43
C SER A 34 4.00 12.72 5.99
N SER A 35 2.79 13.24 5.77
CA SER A 35 2.37 13.69 4.44
C SER A 35 3.20 14.88 3.96
N LYS A 36 3.48 15.85 4.84
CA LYS A 36 4.36 16.98 4.52
C LYS A 36 5.77 16.50 4.18
N PHE A 37 6.33 15.63 5.01
CA PHE A 37 7.65 15.03 4.81
C PHE A 37 7.75 14.31 3.47
N TYR A 38 6.74 13.52 3.11
CA TYR A 38 6.68 12.84 1.80
C TYR A 38 6.77 13.83 0.63
N TYR A 39 5.91 14.85 0.62
CA TYR A 39 5.83 15.78 -0.51
C TYR A 39 6.99 16.77 -0.57
N SER A 40 7.46 17.28 0.57
CA SER A 40 8.57 18.24 0.64
C SER A 40 9.92 17.63 0.26
N ASN A 41 10.09 16.33 0.48
CA ASN A 41 11.31 15.61 0.13
C ASN A 41 11.20 14.84 -1.19
N HIS A 42 10.14 15.08 -1.96
CA HIS A 42 9.87 14.41 -3.24
C HIS A 42 10.01 12.89 -3.17
N LEU A 43 9.59 12.31 -2.04
CA LEU A 43 9.68 10.87 -1.86
C LEU A 43 8.85 10.14 -2.91
N LYS A 44 9.38 9.00 -3.33
CA LYS A 44 8.72 8.04 -4.21
C LYS A 44 8.70 6.70 -3.52
N VAL A 45 7.55 6.04 -3.60
CA VAL A 45 7.38 4.71 -3.04
C VAL A 45 6.91 3.73 -4.10
N GLY A 46 7.45 2.53 -4.03
CA GLY A 46 7.01 1.37 -4.78
C GLY A 46 6.63 0.25 -3.82
N VAL A 47 5.72 -0.60 -4.22
CA VAL A 47 5.34 -1.78 -3.43
C VAL A 47 5.24 -3.00 -4.32
N ILE A 48 5.87 -4.08 -3.89
CA ILE A 48 5.60 -5.42 -4.39
C ILE A 48 5.03 -6.22 -3.23
N GLY A 49 4.00 -7.03 -3.48
CA GLY A 49 3.44 -7.82 -2.40
C GLY A 49 2.49 -8.92 -2.84
N THR A 50 2.40 -9.94 -2.00
CA THR A 50 1.49 -11.07 -2.20
C THR A 50 0.74 -11.37 -0.92
N SER A 51 -0.39 -12.05 -1.05
CA SER A 51 -1.10 -12.65 0.08
C SER A 51 -1.53 -14.06 -0.31
N GLN A 52 -1.64 -14.95 0.66
CA GLN A 52 -2.03 -16.34 0.41
C GLN A 52 -3.53 -16.45 0.19
N SER A 53 -4.32 -15.66 0.91
CA SER A 53 -5.77 -15.65 0.77
C SER A 53 -6.39 -14.37 1.29
N ARG A 54 -7.63 -14.13 0.88
CA ARG A 54 -8.51 -13.09 1.45
C ARG A 54 -9.58 -13.76 2.30
N VAL A 55 -9.79 -13.27 3.52
CA VAL A 55 -10.71 -13.87 4.49
C VAL A 55 -11.68 -12.81 5.00
N ASN A 56 -12.94 -13.20 5.25
CA ASN A 56 -13.92 -12.38 5.95
C ASN A 56 -13.95 -12.77 7.42
N ASP A 57 -13.66 -11.80 8.29
CA ASP A 57 -13.71 -11.95 9.73
C ASP A 57 -14.95 -11.24 10.31
N LEU A 58 -15.76 -11.97 11.08
CA LEU A 58 -17.02 -11.50 11.63
C LEU A 58 -16.86 -11.12 13.10
N TRP A 59 -16.92 -9.83 13.38
CA TRP A 59 -16.78 -9.27 14.71
C TRP A 59 -18.14 -8.94 15.30
N LYS A 60 -18.42 -9.48 16.48
CA LYS A 60 -19.52 -9.01 17.35
C LYS A 60 -18.93 -8.14 18.44
N TYR A 61 -19.45 -6.91 18.56
CA TYR A 61 -18.98 -5.96 19.56
C TYR A 61 -20.16 -5.24 20.21
N GLN A 62 -19.91 -4.63 21.37
CA GLN A 62 -20.91 -3.93 22.15
C GLN A 62 -20.68 -2.42 22.05
N LYS A 63 -21.74 -1.68 21.72
CA LYS A 63 -21.74 -0.21 21.73
C LYS A 63 -22.51 0.29 22.94
N ILE A 64 -21.97 1.28 23.63
CA ILE A 64 -22.71 2.00 24.66
C ILE A 64 -23.49 3.12 23.97
N LYS A 65 -24.82 3.06 24.04
CA LYS A 65 -25.72 4.09 23.52
C LYS A 65 -26.71 4.46 24.61
N SER A 66 -26.70 5.73 25.04
CA SER A 66 -27.62 6.25 26.05
C SER A 66 -27.68 5.42 27.35
N LYS A 67 -26.52 4.98 27.86
CA LYS A 67 -26.35 4.10 29.04
C LYS A 67 -26.81 2.65 28.88
N GLU A 68 -27.24 2.25 27.69
CA GLU A 68 -27.56 0.86 27.35
C GLU A 68 -26.46 0.24 26.48
N THR A 69 -26.29 -1.08 26.61
CA THR A 69 -25.34 -1.85 25.81
C THR A 69 -26.08 -2.50 24.64
N VAL A 70 -25.77 -2.08 23.43
CA VAL A 70 -26.37 -2.61 22.20
C VAL A 70 -25.33 -3.43 21.44
N SER A 71 -25.70 -4.65 21.05
CA SER A 71 -24.84 -5.49 20.21
C SER A 71 -24.80 -4.95 18.77
N ALA A 72 -23.63 -4.95 18.17
CA ALA A 72 -23.38 -4.64 16.78
C ALA A 72 -22.48 -5.70 16.13
N VAL A 73 -22.56 -5.80 14.82
CA VAL A 73 -21.76 -6.72 14.01
C VAL A 73 -21.00 -5.91 12.96
N LEU A 74 -19.76 -6.31 12.73
CA LEU A 74 -18.86 -5.76 11.72
C LEU A 74 -18.20 -6.94 10.99
N THR A 75 -18.24 -6.93 9.67
CA THR A 75 -17.44 -7.86 8.87
C THR A 75 -16.23 -7.12 8.31
N ARG A 76 -15.03 -7.68 8.50
CA ARG A 76 -13.76 -7.15 7.99
C ARG A 76 -13.17 -8.12 6.99
N GLU A 77 -12.76 -7.62 5.83
CA GLU A 77 -11.88 -8.38 4.95
C GLU A 77 -10.43 -8.22 5.42
N ILE A 78 -9.70 -9.33 5.50
CA ILE A 78 -8.29 -9.38 5.86
C ILE A 78 -7.49 -10.15 4.80
N LEU A 79 -6.21 -9.80 4.67
CA LEU A 79 -5.26 -10.55 3.85
C LEU A 79 -4.44 -11.47 4.75
N PHE A 80 -4.52 -12.78 4.51
CA PHE A 80 -3.75 -13.77 5.24
C PHE A 80 -2.43 -14.07 4.52
N GLY A 81 -1.35 -14.22 5.29
CA GLY A 81 -0.02 -14.50 4.74
C GLY A 81 0.50 -13.36 3.86
N LEU A 82 0.27 -12.11 4.25
CA LEU A 82 0.75 -10.92 3.55
C LEU A 82 2.28 -10.83 3.63
N ASP A 83 2.93 -10.77 2.48
CA ASP A 83 4.36 -10.50 2.33
C ASP A 83 4.54 -9.27 1.45
N LEU A 84 5.34 -8.31 1.91
CA LEU A 84 5.50 -6.98 1.29
C LEU A 84 6.98 -6.63 1.17
N GLU A 85 7.32 -6.05 0.02
CA GLU A 85 8.56 -5.34 -0.24
C GLU A 85 8.24 -3.89 -0.55
N LEU A 86 8.77 -2.97 0.26
CA LEU A 86 8.62 -1.53 0.07
C LEU A 86 9.92 -0.98 -0.50
N PHE A 87 9.79 -0.21 -1.58
CA PHE A 87 10.88 0.49 -2.23
C PHE A 87 10.71 1.97 -1.97
N ILE A 88 11.72 2.61 -1.40
CA ILE A 88 11.66 4.03 -1.00
C ILE A 88 12.80 4.73 -1.72
N ALA A 89 12.48 5.79 -2.44
CA ALA A 89 13.44 6.58 -3.18
C ALA A 89 13.26 8.06 -2.89
N ALA A 90 14.37 8.78 -2.85
CA ALA A 90 14.45 10.22 -2.74
C ALA A 90 15.67 10.71 -3.53
N GLU A 91 15.70 11.99 -3.85
CA GLU A 91 16.89 12.59 -4.46
C GLU A 91 18.06 12.70 -3.47
N SER A 92 17.75 12.82 -2.17
CA SER A 92 18.75 12.89 -1.10
C SER A 92 19.00 11.52 -0.47
N GLU A 93 20.24 11.07 -0.54
CA GLU A 93 20.70 9.85 0.15
C GLU A 93 20.55 9.94 1.67
N GLU A 94 20.73 11.13 2.26
CA GLU A 94 20.56 11.37 3.69
C GLU A 94 19.14 11.02 4.14
N ILE A 95 18.14 11.47 3.37
CA ILE A 95 16.72 11.23 3.67
C ILE A 95 16.38 9.74 3.61
N VAL A 96 16.93 9.01 2.64
CA VAL A 96 16.70 7.56 2.55
C VAL A 96 17.37 6.83 3.73
N ASN A 97 18.55 7.28 4.16
CA ASN A 97 19.20 6.74 5.35
C ASN A 97 18.41 7.04 6.64
N ASP A 98 17.87 8.24 6.81
CA ASP A 98 17.02 8.57 7.96
C ASP A 98 15.80 7.65 8.05
N ILE A 99 15.13 7.42 6.91
CA ILE A 99 14.00 6.49 6.83
C ILE A 99 14.44 5.06 7.15
N LYS A 100 15.61 4.64 6.63
CA LYS A 100 16.16 3.30 6.89
C LYS A 100 16.40 3.07 8.38
N GLU A 101 17.06 4.01 9.06
CA GLU A 101 17.30 3.91 10.51
C GLU A 101 15.99 3.90 11.30
N ALA A 102 15.02 4.74 10.92
CA ALA A 102 13.70 4.73 11.54
C ALA A 102 12.94 3.41 11.32
N VAL A 103 13.12 2.73 10.18
CA VAL A 103 12.49 1.42 9.95
C VAL A 103 13.18 0.31 10.76
N LEU A 104 14.48 0.42 11.01
CA LEU A 104 15.25 -0.52 11.82
C LEU A 104 14.94 -0.38 13.32
N ASP A 105 14.70 0.84 13.80
CA ASP A 105 14.31 1.15 15.18
C ASP A 105 13.08 2.08 15.20
N PRO A 106 11.88 1.53 14.92
CA PRO A 106 10.69 2.34 14.73
C PRO A 106 10.16 2.92 16.05
N CYS A 107 9.84 4.22 16.02
CA CYS A 107 9.27 4.94 17.17
C CYS A 107 7.92 4.34 17.62
N TYR A 108 7.09 3.90 16.67
CA TYR A 108 5.83 3.20 16.93
C TYR A 108 5.81 1.82 16.29
N ALA A 109 5.00 0.91 16.85
CA ALA A 109 4.78 -0.40 16.25
C ALA A 109 4.23 -0.26 14.81
N LEU A 110 4.91 -0.90 13.86
CA LEU A 110 4.53 -0.86 12.44
C LEU A 110 3.38 -1.83 12.18
N THR A 111 2.38 -1.39 11.41
CA THR A 111 1.15 -2.16 11.17
C THR A 111 0.73 -2.11 9.70
N ALA A 112 0.02 -3.15 9.25
CA ALA A 112 -0.52 -3.29 7.90
C ALA A 112 -1.94 -2.70 7.77
N GLY A 113 -2.17 -1.52 8.38
CA GLY A 113 -3.41 -0.77 8.27
C GLY A 113 -4.22 -0.68 9.55
N CYS A 114 -4.52 -1.80 10.21
CA CYS A 114 -5.15 -1.82 11.54
C CYS A 114 -4.12 -2.08 12.64
N SER A 115 -4.37 -1.58 13.86
CA SER A 115 -3.48 -1.76 15.02
C SER A 115 -3.21 -3.23 15.37
N ASP A 116 -4.11 -4.13 15.01
CA ASP A 116 -3.98 -5.57 15.31
C ASP A 116 -3.08 -6.30 14.29
N ASP A 117 -2.81 -5.69 13.14
CA ASP A 117 -2.07 -6.30 12.02
C ASP A 117 -0.59 -5.89 12.07
N LEU A 118 0.15 -6.36 13.08
CA LEU A 118 1.57 -6.04 13.27
C LEU A 118 2.44 -6.52 12.09
N LEU A 119 3.34 -5.66 11.64
CA LEU A 119 4.35 -5.99 10.64
C LEU A 119 5.65 -6.43 11.30
N LYS A 120 6.22 -7.51 10.78
CA LYS A 120 7.56 -7.98 11.13
C LYS A 120 8.54 -7.58 10.02
N ILE A 121 9.49 -6.70 10.34
CA ILE A 121 10.58 -6.39 9.43
C ILE A 121 11.50 -7.61 9.31
N ARG A 122 11.62 -8.16 8.10
CA ARG A 122 12.45 -9.35 7.82
C ARG A 122 13.85 -8.97 7.33
N ARG A 123 13.94 -7.88 6.58
CA ARG A 123 15.16 -7.40 5.92
C ARG A 123 14.99 -5.93 5.58
N VAL A 124 16.09 -5.18 5.71
CA VAL A 124 16.22 -3.82 5.19
C VAL A 124 17.52 -3.78 4.40
N ASP A 125 17.43 -3.39 3.13
CA ASP A 125 18.59 -3.36 2.25
C ASP A 125 19.44 -2.09 2.40
N PRO A 126 20.72 -2.13 2.02
CA PRO A 126 21.55 -0.93 1.95
C PRO A 126 20.95 0.11 0.98
N VAL A 127 21.15 1.39 1.30
CA VAL A 127 20.84 2.48 0.38
C VAL A 127 21.80 2.40 -0.80
N MET A 128 21.27 2.58 -2.01
CA MET A 128 22.07 2.56 -3.23
C MET A 128 21.57 3.61 -4.21
N PRO A 129 22.47 4.24 -4.99
CA PRO A 129 22.06 5.12 -6.06
C PRO A 129 21.41 4.32 -7.18
N ILE A 130 20.24 4.76 -7.63
CA ILE A 130 19.51 4.14 -8.73
C ILE A 130 18.78 5.22 -9.53
N ASN A 131 18.80 5.09 -10.85
CA ASN A 131 18.08 6.00 -11.73
C ASN A 131 16.74 5.36 -12.15
N PRO A 132 15.64 6.13 -12.13
CA PRO A 132 14.38 5.66 -12.69
C PRO A 132 14.49 5.40 -14.19
N GLU A 133 13.84 4.34 -14.66
CA GLU A 133 13.78 3.99 -16.08
C GLU A 133 12.35 3.68 -16.54
N PRO A 134 12.04 3.81 -17.84
CA PRO A 134 10.76 3.39 -18.38
C PRO A 134 10.63 1.86 -18.34
N LEU A 135 9.63 1.36 -17.61
CA LEU A 135 9.39 -0.07 -17.42
C LEU A 135 8.06 -0.51 -18.02
N TYR A 136 8.05 -1.74 -18.54
CA TYR A 136 6.90 -2.35 -19.22
C TYR A 136 6.33 -3.54 -18.47
N ASN A 137 7.17 -4.36 -17.83
CA ASN A 137 6.73 -5.61 -17.21
C ASN A 137 6.52 -5.42 -15.72
N PHE A 138 5.35 -5.77 -15.21
CA PHE A 138 4.98 -5.60 -13.80
C PHE A 138 4.19 -6.80 -13.29
N SER A 139 4.33 -7.09 -12.01
CA SER A 139 3.59 -8.15 -11.33
C SER A 139 3.51 -7.81 -9.83
N ASN A 140 2.40 -8.19 -9.18
CA ASN A 140 2.24 -8.05 -7.72
C ASN A 140 2.54 -6.62 -7.19
N THR A 141 2.15 -5.56 -7.92
CA THR A 141 2.55 -4.16 -7.64
C THR A 141 1.37 -3.19 -7.82
N ILE A 142 1.57 -1.93 -7.46
CA ILE A 142 0.67 -0.82 -7.79
C ILE A 142 1.30 0.04 -8.88
N LEU A 143 0.51 0.47 -9.85
CA LEU A 143 0.89 1.43 -10.89
C LEU A 143 0.14 2.76 -10.69
N PRO A 144 0.79 3.91 -10.94
CA PRO A 144 0.11 5.20 -10.92
C PRO A 144 -0.87 5.29 -12.10
N GLY A 145 -2.01 5.93 -11.87
CA GLY A 145 -3.01 6.17 -12.91
C GLY A 145 -3.94 4.99 -13.18
N ASP A 146 -4.82 5.20 -14.17
CA ASP A 146 -5.67 4.17 -14.75
C ASP A 146 -4.93 3.51 -15.93
N GLN A 147 -4.55 2.25 -15.75
CA GLN A 147 -3.83 1.47 -16.75
C GLN A 147 -4.73 0.48 -17.49
N SER A 148 -6.07 0.57 -17.35
CA SER A 148 -7.02 -0.42 -17.89
C SER A 148 -6.89 -0.66 -19.40
N ASN A 149 -6.46 0.35 -20.15
CA ASN A 149 -6.25 0.29 -21.62
C ASN A 149 -4.77 0.26 -22.01
N ASN A 150 -3.87 0.04 -21.07
CA ASN A 150 -2.42 0.15 -21.27
C ASN A 150 -1.68 -1.15 -20.93
N TYR A 151 -2.34 -2.30 -20.94
CA TYR A 151 -1.67 -3.57 -20.64
C TYR A 151 -2.15 -4.72 -21.53
N GLU A 152 -1.25 -5.68 -21.71
CA GLU A 152 -1.50 -7.02 -22.22
C GLU A 152 -1.20 -8.02 -21.09
N SER A 153 -2.00 -9.09 -21.03
CA SER A 153 -1.77 -10.19 -20.08
C SER A 153 -0.50 -10.94 -20.46
N ASP A 154 0.43 -11.10 -19.51
CA ASP A 154 1.68 -11.88 -19.68
C ASP A 154 1.65 -13.14 -18.80
N ILE A 155 0.45 -13.69 -18.61
CA ILE A 155 0.22 -14.87 -17.79
C ILE A 155 0.50 -16.14 -18.58
N ASP A 156 1.26 -17.04 -17.97
CA ASP A 156 1.34 -18.44 -18.38
C ASP A 156 0.29 -19.28 -17.61
N ILE A 157 -0.82 -19.63 -18.28
CA ILE A 157 -1.96 -20.34 -17.66
C ILE A 157 -1.54 -21.71 -17.13
N ASP A 158 -0.61 -22.38 -17.81
CA ASP A 158 -0.16 -23.73 -17.43
C ASP A 158 0.63 -23.74 -16.11
N LYS A 159 1.15 -22.57 -15.70
CA LYS A 159 1.90 -22.40 -14.45
C LYS A 159 1.05 -21.94 -13.27
N ILE A 160 -0.24 -21.68 -13.48
CA ILE A 160 -1.13 -21.21 -12.42
C ILE A 160 -1.65 -22.40 -11.61
N PRO A 161 -1.55 -22.37 -10.27
CA PRO A 161 -2.20 -23.36 -9.42
C PRO A 161 -3.73 -23.33 -9.62
N LEU A 162 -4.35 -24.50 -9.83
CA LEU A 162 -5.79 -24.65 -10.12
C LEU A 162 -6.74 -23.93 -9.15
N LEU A 163 -6.36 -23.80 -7.88
CA LEU A 163 -7.18 -23.19 -6.83
C LEU A 163 -6.78 -21.74 -6.52
N LYS A 164 -5.86 -21.15 -7.28
CA LYS A 164 -5.44 -19.76 -7.05
C LYS A 164 -6.46 -18.82 -7.68
N GLU A 165 -7.10 -18.00 -6.85
CA GLU A 165 -7.85 -16.85 -7.34
C GLU A 165 -6.91 -15.88 -8.05
N ILE A 166 -7.30 -15.46 -9.25
CA ILE A 166 -6.57 -14.48 -10.03
C ILE A 166 -7.46 -13.28 -10.27
N TYR A 167 -6.87 -12.11 -10.05
CA TYR A 167 -7.54 -10.85 -10.32
C TYR A 167 -6.86 -10.16 -11.51
N THR A 168 -7.65 -9.77 -12.50
CA THR A 168 -7.18 -8.84 -13.53
C THR A 168 -6.79 -7.51 -12.88
N PRO A 169 -5.95 -6.68 -13.55
CA PRO A 169 -5.66 -5.33 -13.10
C PRO A 169 -6.92 -4.56 -12.69
N ARG A 170 -6.92 -4.02 -11.45
CA ARG A 170 -8.07 -3.31 -10.88
C ARG A 170 -7.72 -1.86 -10.57
N VAL A 171 -8.54 -0.94 -11.07
CA VAL A 171 -8.37 0.49 -10.80
C VAL A 171 -9.15 0.89 -9.56
N TYR A 172 -8.49 1.59 -8.64
CA TYR A 172 -9.11 2.17 -7.46
C TYR A 172 -8.86 3.67 -7.42
N LEU A 173 -9.93 4.44 -7.18
CA LEU A 173 -9.85 5.89 -6.97
C LEU A 173 -9.59 6.19 -5.49
N LEU A 174 -8.32 6.39 -5.15
CA LEU A 174 -7.84 6.46 -3.77
C LEU A 174 -7.52 7.89 -3.34
N PRO A 175 -7.75 8.24 -2.06
CA PRO A 175 -7.31 9.53 -1.55
C PRO A 175 -5.79 9.62 -1.55
N VAL A 176 -5.27 10.78 -1.94
CA VAL A 176 -3.84 11.12 -1.91
C VAL A 176 -3.55 12.32 -1.02
N GLU A 177 -4.50 13.27 -0.96
CA GLU A 177 -4.37 14.48 -0.14
C GLU A 177 -5.57 14.67 0.77
N PHE A 178 -5.32 15.28 1.92
CA PHE A 178 -6.33 15.53 2.93
C PHE A 178 -6.20 16.92 3.55
N ASP A 179 -7.35 17.52 3.84
CA ASP A 179 -7.45 18.67 4.73
C ASP A 179 -7.56 18.20 6.17
N ILE A 180 -6.69 18.72 7.02
CA ILE A 180 -6.66 18.41 8.44
C ILE A 180 -7.39 19.51 9.18
N THR A 181 -8.50 19.15 9.83
CA THR A 181 -9.36 20.07 10.57
C THR A 181 -9.46 19.64 12.03
N SER A 182 -9.95 20.52 12.90
CA SER A 182 -10.25 20.18 14.30
C SER A 182 -11.28 19.03 14.45
N LYS A 183 -12.08 18.77 13.41
CA LYS A 183 -13.08 17.69 13.37
C LYS A 183 -12.55 16.40 12.74
N GLY A 184 -11.26 16.34 12.41
CA GLY A 184 -10.62 15.22 11.76
C GLY A 184 -10.21 15.50 10.32
N ARG A 185 -10.01 14.41 9.55
CA ARG A 185 -9.40 14.43 8.22
C ARG A 185 -10.46 14.38 7.12
N ARG A 186 -10.42 15.29 6.15
CA ARG A 186 -11.29 15.29 4.96
C ARG A 186 -10.47 15.05 3.71
N VAL A 187 -10.97 14.21 2.80
CA VAL A 187 -10.29 13.95 1.52
C VAL A 187 -10.37 15.20 0.66
N ARG A 188 -9.21 15.71 0.22
CA ARG A 188 -9.09 16.86 -0.67
C ARG A 188 -8.96 16.43 -2.13
N ARG A 189 -8.13 15.42 -2.40
CA ARG A 189 -7.88 14.90 -3.74
C ARG A 189 -7.85 13.37 -3.75
N ARG A 190 -8.36 12.81 -4.84
CA ARG A 190 -8.23 11.39 -5.16
C ARG A 190 -7.54 11.22 -6.50
N GLU A 191 -6.80 10.14 -6.64
CA GLU A 191 -6.13 9.75 -7.88
C GLU A 191 -6.39 8.26 -8.18
N PRO A 192 -6.48 7.87 -9.45
CA PRO A 192 -6.60 6.48 -9.83
C PRO A 192 -5.25 5.77 -9.66
N PHE A 193 -5.30 4.55 -9.15
CA PHE A 193 -4.18 3.62 -9.08
C PHE A 193 -4.62 2.26 -9.58
N THR A 194 -3.77 1.61 -10.37
CA THR A 194 -4.03 0.28 -10.89
C THR A 194 -3.26 -0.76 -10.09
N PHE A 195 -3.97 -1.69 -9.47
CA PHE A 195 -3.40 -2.78 -8.70
C PHE A 195 -3.23 -4.00 -9.61
N ILE A 196 -2.00 -4.50 -9.66
CA ILE A 196 -1.55 -5.61 -10.50
C ILE A 196 -1.24 -6.80 -9.60
N ASP A 197 -1.97 -7.88 -9.78
CA ASP A 197 -1.75 -9.16 -9.08
C ASP A 197 -0.90 -10.10 -9.95
N ILE A 198 -1.31 -10.23 -11.21
CA ILE A 198 -0.68 -11.09 -12.22
C ILE A 198 0.36 -10.37 -13.08
N PRO A 199 1.30 -11.11 -13.69
CA PRO A 199 2.21 -10.55 -14.68
C PRO A 199 1.45 -9.87 -15.83
N VAL A 200 1.84 -8.63 -16.11
CA VAL A 200 1.36 -7.84 -17.24
C VAL A 200 2.53 -7.16 -17.95
N LYS A 201 2.32 -6.93 -19.25
CA LYS A 201 3.19 -6.09 -20.07
C LYS A 201 2.44 -4.84 -20.50
N LEU A 202 2.95 -3.66 -20.16
CA LEU A 202 2.34 -2.41 -20.56
C LEU A 202 2.56 -2.13 -22.06
N ILE A 203 1.63 -1.41 -22.67
CA ILE A 203 1.77 -0.93 -24.05
C ILE A 203 2.66 0.32 -24.08
N LYS A 204 2.45 1.24 -23.13
CA LYS A 204 3.28 2.41 -22.86
C LYS A 204 3.93 2.25 -21.48
N PRO A 205 5.23 2.55 -21.34
CA PRO A 205 5.92 2.33 -20.10
C PRO A 205 5.47 3.31 -19.02
N VAL A 206 5.69 2.95 -17.77
CA VAL A 206 5.65 3.87 -16.64
C VAL A 206 7.03 3.99 -16.02
N LEU A 207 7.34 5.14 -15.43
CA LEU A 207 8.60 5.34 -14.75
C LEU A 207 8.66 4.47 -13.50
N GLY A 208 9.75 3.74 -13.32
CA GLY A 208 9.92 2.86 -12.19
C GLY A 208 11.39 2.60 -11.86
N LEU A 209 11.61 1.70 -10.92
CA LEU A 209 12.92 1.21 -10.52
C LEU A 209 13.03 -0.27 -10.81
N LYS A 210 14.22 -0.69 -11.23
CA LYS A 210 14.54 -2.09 -11.51
C LYS A 210 15.53 -2.62 -10.49
N PHE A 211 15.12 -3.66 -9.77
CA PHE A 211 15.93 -4.34 -8.76
C PHE A 211 16.09 -5.82 -9.14
N GLY A 212 17.16 -6.12 -9.88
CA GLY A 212 17.34 -7.43 -10.51
C GLY A 212 16.22 -7.70 -11.52
N GLU A 213 15.44 -8.76 -11.27
CA GLU A 213 14.28 -9.12 -12.09
C GLU A 213 12.98 -8.41 -11.68
N LYS A 214 13.00 -7.61 -10.60
CA LYS A 214 11.81 -6.93 -10.09
C LYS A 214 11.68 -5.54 -10.70
N SER A 215 10.49 -5.25 -11.21
CA SER A 215 10.08 -3.91 -11.66
C SER A 215 9.07 -3.34 -10.69
N VAL A 216 9.30 -2.12 -10.21
CA VAL A 216 8.37 -1.43 -9.33
C VAL A 216 8.12 -0.02 -9.84
N ALA A 217 6.85 0.39 -9.92
CA ALA A 217 6.50 1.75 -10.32
C ALA A 217 6.66 2.72 -9.15
N LEU A 218 6.96 3.97 -9.46
CA LEU A 218 7.11 5.04 -8.47
C LEU A 218 5.79 5.80 -8.32
N LEU A 219 5.17 5.70 -7.14
CA LEU A 219 3.92 6.36 -6.76
C LEU A 219 4.11 7.83 -6.32
#